data_AF-A0A821PHT0-F1
#
_entry.id   AF-A0A821PHT0-F1
#
_cell.length_a   1.000
_cell.length_b   1.000
_cell.length_c   1.000
_cell.angle_alpha   90.00
_cell.angle_beta   90.00
_cell.angle_gamma   90.00
#
_symmetry.space_group_name_H-M   'P 1'
#
loop_
_entity.id
_entity.type
_entity.pdbx_description
1 polymer ?
#
loop_
_entity_poly.entity_id
_entity_poly.type
_entity_poly.pdbx_seq_one_letter_code
_entity_poly.pdbx_strand_id
1 'polypeptide(L)'
;MWLVAAVVSLWVVLSTATLCEEARMRCAYRSGCGAALNNYMMLCSDVLAQPSDHCPKECEHALIALTSTEEGKELMNCQCEDEYCVDAKQKIYVCRAQVLKGAADATASCRLSQLICQADSQCGTALVYYNDNCRSVYRGRKCSKKCLNSIEILRKQEKAAALTACRCDGNEDYDCPRMQSNLAKLCFHKHLKNHTRSHERGYERHRKTQHHEASAANKCIISVIIISLCLLFSLKFKS
;
A
#
# COMPACT_ATOMS: atom_id res chain seq x y z
N MET A 1 40.38 -38.77 10.96
CA MET A 1 39.49 -38.00 11.87
C MET A 1 38.82 -36.79 11.17
N TRP A 2 38.47 -36.87 9.88
CA TRP A 2 37.81 -35.76 9.15
C TRP A 2 36.56 -36.22 8.37
N LEU A 3 36.11 -37.47 8.55
CA LEU A 3 34.94 -38.03 7.86
C LEU A 3 33.66 -38.05 8.70
N VAL A 4 33.76 -37.86 10.02
CA VAL A 4 32.61 -37.91 10.94
C VAL A 4 31.86 -36.57 10.99
N ALA A 5 32.51 -35.47 10.61
CA ALA A 5 31.91 -34.13 10.65
C ALA A 5 30.92 -33.86 9.49
N ALA A 6 30.98 -34.62 8.39
CA ALA A 6 30.11 -34.42 7.23
C ALA A 6 28.75 -35.13 7.35
N VAL A 7 28.57 -36.05 8.30
CA VAL A 7 27.33 -36.84 8.44
C VAL A 7 26.30 -36.14 9.34
N VAL A 8 26.71 -35.14 10.13
CA VAL A 8 25.82 -34.40 11.05
C VAL A 8 25.23 -33.12 10.42
N SER A 9 25.42 -32.89 9.11
CA SER A 9 24.84 -31.73 8.41
C SER A 9 23.54 -32.03 7.66
N LEU A 10 22.99 -33.24 7.80
CA LEU A 10 21.62 -33.54 7.39
C LEU A 10 20.70 -33.40 8.60
N TRP A 11 20.63 -32.19 9.16
CA TRP A 11 19.47 -31.82 9.98
C TRP A 11 18.29 -31.77 9.02
N VAL A 12 17.62 -32.92 8.87
CA VAL A 12 16.22 -32.94 8.49
C VAL A 12 15.56 -32.01 9.51
N VAL A 13 15.22 -30.79 9.07
CA VAL A 13 14.23 -29.98 9.77
C VAL A 13 12.96 -30.78 9.63
N LEU A 14 12.77 -31.72 10.56
CA LEU A 14 11.49 -32.35 10.77
C LEU A 14 10.66 -31.23 11.38
N SER A 15 10.02 -30.42 10.53
CA SER A 15 9.02 -29.46 10.97
C SER A 15 7.98 -30.28 11.70
N THR A 16 8.02 -30.26 13.04
CA THR A 16 6.95 -30.80 13.87
C THR A 16 5.71 -30.05 13.44
N ALA A 17 4.79 -30.77 12.82
CA ALA A 17 3.59 -30.15 12.29
C ALA A 17 2.82 -29.50 13.45
N THR A 18 2.44 -28.26 13.27
CA THR A 18 1.79 -27.49 14.32
C THR A 18 0.34 -27.92 14.45
N LEU A 19 -0.09 -28.09 15.70
CA LEU A 19 -1.47 -28.45 16.01
C LEU A 19 -2.38 -27.26 15.73
N CYS A 20 -3.58 -27.51 15.24
CA CYS A 20 -4.50 -26.43 14.84
C CYS A 20 -4.89 -25.53 16.00
N GLU A 21 -5.03 -26.06 17.21
CA GLU A 21 -5.34 -25.25 18.38
C GLU A 21 -4.16 -24.33 18.75
N GLU A 22 -2.93 -24.83 18.69
CA GLU A 22 -1.74 -24.01 18.91
C GLU A 22 -1.59 -22.91 17.85
N ALA A 23 -1.73 -23.26 16.57
CA ALA A 23 -1.67 -22.31 15.46
C ALA A 23 -2.77 -21.23 15.57
N ARG A 24 -3.97 -21.64 15.99
CA ARG A 24 -5.10 -20.72 16.23
C ARG A 24 -4.76 -19.72 17.32
N MET A 25 -4.22 -20.18 18.44
CA MET A 25 -3.82 -19.31 19.55
C MET A 25 -2.72 -18.35 19.15
N ARG A 26 -1.67 -18.81 18.44
CA ARG A 26 -0.60 -17.96 17.91
C ARG A 26 -1.14 -16.84 17.00
N CYS A 27 -2.05 -17.19 16.09
CA CYS A 27 -2.70 -16.20 15.23
C CYS A 27 -3.56 -15.22 16.05
N ALA A 28 -4.39 -15.71 16.97
CA ALA A 28 -5.28 -14.90 17.79
C ALA A 28 -4.54 -13.83 18.62
N TYR A 29 -3.34 -14.13 19.13
CA TYR A 29 -2.54 -13.19 19.92
C TYR A 29 -1.81 -12.12 19.10
N ARG A 30 -1.66 -12.31 17.78
CA ARG A 30 -1.08 -11.30 16.88
C ARG A 30 -2.20 -10.36 16.43
N SER A 31 -2.05 -9.04 16.63
CA SER A 31 -3.13 -8.08 16.32
C SER A 31 -3.65 -8.16 14.89
N GLY A 32 -2.76 -8.30 13.89
CA GLY A 32 -3.12 -8.46 12.49
C GLY A 32 -3.80 -9.80 12.20
N CYS A 33 -3.12 -10.92 12.51
CA CYS A 33 -3.69 -12.26 12.27
C CYS A 33 -4.98 -12.50 13.07
N GLY A 34 -5.04 -12.05 14.32
CA GLY A 34 -6.23 -12.14 15.17
C GLY A 34 -7.43 -11.40 14.59
N ALA A 35 -7.22 -10.22 13.99
CA ALA A 35 -8.27 -9.52 13.27
C ALA A 35 -8.74 -10.32 12.03
N ALA A 36 -7.80 -10.90 11.27
CA ALA A 36 -8.12 -11.74 10.13
C ALA A 36 -8.85 -13.04 10.54
N LEU A 37 -8.44 -13.67 11.64
CA LEU A 37 -9.07 -14.85 12.22
C LEU A 37 -10.49 -14.55 12.64
N ASN A 38 -10.74 -13.41 13.29
CA ASN A 38 -12.09 -12.99 13.64
C ASN A 38 -12.95 -12.77 12.38
N ASN A 39 -12.41 -12.13 11.34
CA ASN A 39 -13.12 -11.98 10.06
C ASN A 39 -13.45 -13.34 9.42
N TYR A 40 -12.53 -14.31 9.46
CA TYR A 40 -12.78 -15.68 9.02
C TYR A 40 -13.94 -16.31 9.78
N MET A 41 -13.92 -16.28 11.11
CA MET A 41 -14.99 -16.87 11.93
C MET A 41 -16.37 -16.24 11.66
N MET A 42 -16.41 -14.93 11.39
CA MET A 42 -17.66 -14.22 11.09
C MET A 42 -18.14 -14.45 9.66
N LEU A 43 -17.28 -14.21 8.66
CA LEU A 43 -17.65 -14.18 7.24
C LEU A 43 -17.76 -15.58 6.61
N CYS A 44 -17.18 -16.60 7.24
CA CYS A 44 -17.33 -18.00 6.84
C CYS A 44 -18.32 -18.78 7.72
N SER A 45 -19.05 -18.12 8.63
CA SER A 45 -19.93 -18.78 9.59
C SER A 45 -20.93 -19.75 8.94
N ASP A 46 -21.57 -19.35 7.83
CA ASP A 46 -22.50 -20.21 7.09
C ASP A 46 -21.83 -21.46 6.51
N VAL A 47 -20.61 -21.31 5.96
CA VAL A 47 -19.82 -22.43 5.41
C VAL A 47 -19.36 -23.38 6.53
N LEU A 48 -19.06 -22.84 7.72
CA LEU A 48 -18.65 -23.64 8.86
C LEU A 48 -19.83 -24.36 9.53
N ALA A 49 -21.02 -23.76 9.51
CA ALA A 49 -22.22 -24.33 10.11
C ALA A 49 -22.69 -25.59 9.36
N GLN A 50 -22.71 -25.55 8.02
CA GLN A 50 -23.24 -26.64 7.19
C GLN A 50 -22.45 -26.82 5.89
N PRO A 51 -22.44 -28.03 5.30
CA PRO A 51 -21.84 -28.25 3.99
C PRO A 51 -22.39 -27.29 2.93
N SER A 52 -21.50 -26.75 2.10
CA SER A 52 -21.84 -25.88 0.97
C SER A 52 -21.04 -26.29 -0.26
N ASP A 53 -21.69 -26.27 -1.42
CA ASP A 53 -21.05 -26.52 -2.72
C ASP A 53 -20.45 -25.25 -3.34
N HIS A 54 -20.66 -24.10 -2.71
CA HIS A 54 -20.12 -22.81 -3.14
C HIS A 54 -19.45 -22.07 -1.99
N CYS A 55 -18.36 -21.35 -2.30
CA CYS A 55 -17.74 -20.44 -1.34
C CYS A 55 -18.31 -19.02 -1.53
N PRO A 56 -18.97 -18.44 -0.52
CA PRO A 56 -19.40 -17.04 -0.55
C PRO A 56 -18.20 -16.10 -0.73
N LYS A 57 -18.43 -14.98 -1.42
CA LYS A 57 -17.37 -14.03 -1.77
C LYS A 57 -16.70 -13.43 -0.54
N GLU A 58 -17.47 -13.20 0.51
CA GLU A 58 -17.03 -12.66 1.79
C GLU A 58 -16.11 -13.65 2.53
N CYS A 59 -16.48 -14.94 2.52
CA CYS A 59 -15.65 -15.99 3.10
C CYS A 59 -14.35 -16.17 2.30
N GLU A 60 -14.42 -16.16 0.97
CA GLU A 60 -13.23 -16.15 0.10
C GLU A 60 -12.28 -15.01 0.49
N HIS A 61 -12.80 -13.78 0.59
CA HIS A 61 -11.99 -12.62 0.96
C HIS A 61 -11.38 -12.74 2.36
N ALA A 62 -12.14 -13.26 3.33
CA ALA A 62 -11.65 -13.49 4.69
C ALA A 62 -10.50 -14.50 4.71
N LEU A 63 -10.60 -15.59 3.94
CA LEU A 63 -9.57 -16.61 3.83
C LEU A 63 -8.32 -16.11 3.11
N ILE A 64 -8.46 -15.30 2.06
CA ILE A 64 -7.32 -14.65 1.39
C ILE A 64 -6.60 -13.71 2.36
N ALA A 65 -7.35 -12.90 3.13
CA ALA A 65 -6.77 -12.01 4.12
C ALA A 65 -6.08 -12.78 5.26
N LEU A 66 -6.70 -13.84 5.77
CA LEU A 66 -6.10 -14.71 6.79
C LEU A 66 -4.81 -15.34 6.29
N THR A 67 -4.81 -15.93 5.10
CA THR A 67 -3.62 -16.57 4.50
C THR A 67 -2.60 -15.57 3.94
N SER A 68 -2.86 -14.27 4.06
CA SER A 68 -1.87 -13.23 3.76
C SER A 68 -0.86 -13.01 4.90
N THR A 69 -1.13 -13.56 6.09
CA THR A 69 -0.23 -13.59 7.25
C THR A 69 0.47 -14.94 7.36
N GLU A 70 1.63 -14.99 8.01
CA GLU A 70 2.36 -16.26 8.16
C GLU A 70 1.66 -17.21 9.14
N GLU A 71 1.14 -16.69 10.25
CA GLU A 71 0.40 -17.48 11.25
C GLU A 71 -0.93 -17.99 10.69
N GLY A 72 -1.58 -17.20 9.81
CA GLY A 72 -2.79 -17.62 9.14
C GLY A 72 -2.52 -18.75 8.14
N LYS A 73 -1.40 -18.71 7.41
CA LYS A 73 -0.97 -19.85 6.58
C LYS A 73 -0.67 -21.09 7.42
N GLU A 74 0.00 -20.91 8.55
CA GLU A 74 0.28 -22.01 9.50
C GLU A 74 -1.03 -22.63 10.01
N LEU A 75 -1.99 -21.80 10.41
CA LEU A 75 -3.33 -22.24 10.82
C LEU A 75 -4.10 -22.96 9.71
N MET A 76 -3.98 -22.55 8.44
CA MET A 76 -4.66 -23.28 7.37
C MET A 76 -4.00 -24.64 7.06
N ASN A 77 -2.72 -24.82 7.41
CA ASN A 77 -1.94 -26.01 7.13
C ASN A 77 -1.67 -26.92 8.35
N CYS A 78 -2.16 -26.55 9.54
CA CYS A 78 -1.98 -27.28 10.80
C CYS A 78 -2.58 -28.70 10.79
N GLN A 79 -2.21 -29.51 11.78
CA GLN A 79 -2.79 -30.84 12.02
C GLN A 79 -3.94 -30.80 13.03
N CYS A 80 -5.03 -31.49 12.70
CA CYS A 80 -6.19 -31.63 13.57
C CYS A 80 -6.03 -32.82 14.51
N GLU A 81 -6.50 -32.66 15.76
CA GLU A 81 -6.52 -33.73 16.77
C GLU A 81 -7.94 -34.25 17.05
N ASP A 82 -8.99 -33.53 16.63
CA ASP A 82 -10.39 -33.89 16.84
C ASP A 82 -11.23 -33.80 15.55
N GLU A 83 -12.40 -34.46 15.57
CA GLU A 83 -13.31 -34.51 14.43
C GLU A 83 -13.88 -33.14 14.06
N TYR A 84 -14.05 -32.23 15.02
CA TYR A 84 -14.58 -30.89 14.78
C TYR A 84 -13.62 -30.06 13.91
N CYS A 85 -12.32 -30.14 14.21
CA CYS A 85 -11.27 -29.51 13.42
C CYS A 85 -11.24 -30.10 12.00
N VAL A 86 -11.31 -31.43 11.87
CA VAL A 86 -11.31 -32.10 10.57
C VAL A 86 -12.51 -31.66 9.73
N ASP A 87 -13.71 -31.67 10.32
CA ASP A 87 -14.96 -31.22 9.67
C ASP A 87 -14.88 -29.75 9.24
N ALA A 88 -14.40 -28.85 10.10
CA ALA A 88 -14.22 -27.44 9.77
C ALA A 88 -13.25 -27.24 8.58
N LYS A 89 -12.12 -27.96 8.57
CA LYS A 89 -11.17 -27.91 7.43
C LYS A 89 -11.78 -28.46 6.15
N GLN A 90 -12.58 -29.52 6.25
CA GLN A 90 -13.26 -30.11 5.09
C GLN A 90 -14.32 -29.16 4.52
N LYS A 91 -15.15 -28.53 5.35
CA LYS A 91 -16.18 -27.57 4.91
C LYS A 91 -15.58 -26.38 4.17
N ILE A 92 -14.46 -25.85 4.65
CA ILE A 92 -13.76 -24.72 4.02
C ILE A 92 -13.05 -25.11 2.71
N TYR A 93 -12.87 -26.40 2.43
CA TYR A 93 -12.19 -26.85 1.21
C TYR A 93 -12.84 -26.32 -0.08
N VAL A 94 -14.16 -26.11 -0.09
CA VAL A 94 -14.90 -25.51 -1.21
C VAL A 94 -14.35 -24.15 -1.64
N CYS A 95 -13.72 -23.41 -0.73
CA CYS A 95 -13.12 -22.10 -0.98
C CYS A 95 -11.71 -22.16 -1.58
N ARG A 96 -11.02 -23.31 -1.53
CA ARG A 96 -9.57 -23.40 -1.81
C ARG A 96 -9.17 -22.86 -3.18
N ALA A 97 -9.88 -23.25 -4.23
CA ALA A 97 -9.57 -22.81 -5.59
C ALA A 97 -9.76 -21.29 -5.77
N GLN A 98 -10.80 -20.74 -5.14
CA GLN A 98 -11.10 -19.31 -5.20
C GLN A 98 -10.06 -18.51 -4.42
N VAL A 99 -9.66 -18.97 -3.23
CA VAL A 99 -8.60 -18.35 -2.42
C VAL A 99 -7.26 -18.31 -3.16
N LEU A 100 -6.85 -19.43 -3.78
CA LEU A 100 -5.60 -19.48 -4.54
C LEU A 100 -5.59 -18.52 -5.74
N LYS A 101 -6.73 -18.39 -6.43
CA LYS A 101 -6.88 -17.47 -7.56
C LYS A 101 -6.95 -16.01 -7.10
N GLY A 102 -7.75 -15.72 -6.08
CA GLY A 102 -7.98 -14.37 -5.57
C GLY A 102 -6.77 -13.77 -4.86
N ALA A 103 -5.93 -14.61 -4.24
CA ALA A 103 -4.66 -14.16 -3.65
C ALA A 103 -3.71 -13.50 -4.67
N ALA A 104 -3.86 -13.80 -5.97
CA ALA A 104 -3.07 -13.20 -7.03
C ALA A 104 -3.57 -11.82 -7.50
N ASP A 105 -4.82 -11.43 -7.19
CA ASP A 105 -5.43 -10.17 -7.66
C ASP A 105 -6.22 -9.46 -6.54
N ALA A 106 -5.50 -8.99 -5.52
CA ALA A 106 -6.09 -8.21 -4.42
C ALA A 106 -6.73 -6.89 -4.89
N THR A 107 -6.27 -6.33 -6.02
CA THR A 107 -6.81 -5.08 -6.60
C THR A 107 -8.21 -5.24 -7.20
N ALA A 108 -8.68 -6.47 -7.39
CA ALA A 108 -10.02 -6.72 -7.90
C ALA A 108 -11.14 -6.19 -7.01
N SER A 109 -10.91 -6.04 -5.70
CA SER A 109 -11.93 -5.63 -4.73
C SER A 109 -11.36 -4.72 -3.64
N CYS A 110 -12.00 -3.58 -3.39
CA CYS A 110 -11.63 -2.69 -2.29
C CYS A 110 -11.91 -3.33 -0.93
N ARG A 111 -12.97 -4.13 -0.81
CA ARG A 111 -13.25 -4.92 0.39
C ARG A 111 -12.10 -5.88 0.70
N LEU A 112 -11.64 -6.64 -0.29
CA LEU A 112 -10.52 -7.57 -0.13
C LEU A 112 -9.22 -6.84 0.24
N SER A 113 -8.89 -5.79 -0.50
CA SER A 113 -7.71 -4.97 -0.22
C SER A 113 -7.70 -4.42 1.21
N GLN A 114 -8.88 -4.04 1.73
CA GLN A 114 -9.02 -3.57 3.10
C GLN A 114 -8.79 -4.68 4.12
N LEU A 115 -9.34 -5.88 3.89
CA LEU A 115 -9.14 -7.04 4.76
C LEU A 115 -7.65 -7.46 4.82
N ILE A 116 -6.95 -7.46 3.68
CA ILE A 116 -5.50 -7.74 3.63
C ILE A 116 -4.71 -6.70 4.43
N CYS A 117 -5.04 -5.42 4.30
CA CYS A 117 -4.39 -4.38 5.10
C CYS A 117 -4.71 -4.53 6.60
N GLN A 118 -5.93 -4.89 6.96
CA GLN A 118 -6.31 -5.15 8.36
C GLN A 118 -5.61 -6.39 8.96
N ALA A 119 -5.25 -7.37 8.14
CA ALA A 119 -4.50 -8.55 8.55
C ALA A 119 -3.03 -8.24 8.90
N ASP A 120 -2.54 -7.06 8.54
CA ASP A 120 -1.22 -6.55 8.93
C ASP A 120 -1.33 -5.50 10.03
N SER A 121 -0.47 -5.58 11.05
CA SER A 121 -0.61 -4.72 12.24
C SER A 121 -0.33 -3.24 11.95
N GLN A 122 0.68 -2.95 11.13
CA GLN A 122 1.06 -1.58 10.78
C GLN A 122 0.08 -0.97 9.78
N CYS A 123 -0.29 -1.74 8.75
CA CYS A 123 -1.27 -1.34 7.75
C CYS A 123 -2.65 -1.13 8.36
N GLY A 124 -3.12 -2.05 9.20
CA GLY A 124 -4.40 -1.94 9.91
C GLY A 124 -4.45 -0.67 10.77
N THR A 125 -3.38 -0.35 11.47
CA THR A 125 -3.27 0.89 12.24
C THR A 125 -3.32 2.13 11.35
N ALA A 126 -2.55 2.15 10.26
CA ALA A 126 -2.56 3.24 9.29
C ALA A 126 -3.94 3.44 8.65
N LEU A 127 -4.65 2.35 8.38
CA LEU A 127 -5.99 2.34 7.81
C LEU A 127 -7.02 2.93 8.78
N VAL A 128 -6.93 2.63 10.07
CA VAL A 128 -7.78 3.26 11.11
C VAL A 128 -7.58 4.77 11.11
N TYR A 129 -6.33 5.25 11.12
CA TYR A 129 -6.04 6.69 11.05
C TYR A 129 -6.55 7.34 9.75
N TYR A 130 -6.44 6.65 8.62
CA TYR A 130 -7.02 7.09 7.35
C TYR A 130 -8.54 7.26 7.47
N ASN A 131 -9.24 6.23 7.93
CA ASN A 131 -10.69 6.24 8.07
C ASN A 131 -11.16 7.36 9.00
N ASP A 132 -10.47 7.59 10.12
CA ASP A 132 -10.84 8.62 11.08
C ASP A 132 -10.55 10.03 10.60
N ASN A 133 -9.35 10.27 10.05
CA ASN A 133 -8.97 11.61 9.62
C ASN A 133 -9.65 12.03 8.30
N CYS A 134 -10.11 11.07 7.50
CA CYS A 134 -10.75 11.32 6.21
C CYS A 134 -12.29 11.28 6.22
N ARG A 135 -12.95 11.13 7.38
CA ARG A 135 -14.44 11.19 7.48
C ARG A 135 -15.08 12.39 6.77
N SER A 136 -14.42 13.55 6.78
CA SER A 136 -14.90 14.75 6.09
C SER A 136 -14.86 14.64 4.56
N VAL A 137 -13.90 13.88 4.02
CA VAL A 137 -13.80 13.59 2.58
C VAL A 137 -14.93 12.66 2.16
N TYR A 138 -15.23 11.62 2.94
CA TYR A 138 -16.32 10.68 2.61
C TYR A 138 -17.68 11.38 2.50
N ARG A 139 -17.89 12.44 3.29
CA ARG A 139 -19.08 13.30 3.23
C ARG A 139 -19.03 14.38 2.13
N GLY A 140 -18.02 14.38 1.28
CA GLY A 140 -17.88 15.33 0.17
C GLY A 140 -17.50 16.75 0.59
N ARG A 141 -16.91 16.97 1.77
CA ARG A 141 -16.62 18.31 2.30
C ARG A 141 -15.22 18.80 1.91
N LYS A 142 -14.20 18.51 2.74
CA LYS A 142 -12.84 19.01 2.57
C LYS A 142 -11.81 17.92 2.84
N CYS A 143 -10.70 17.97 2.11
CA CYS A 143 -9.50 17.21 2.44
C CYS A 143 -8.66 17.99 3.45
N SER A 144 -8.58 17.51 4.69
CA SER A 144 -7.78 18.14 5.74
C SER A 144 -6.30 17.78 5.60
N LYS A 145 -5.39 18.57 6.18
CA LYS A 145 -3.96 18.21 6.26
C LYS A 145 -3.75 16.87 6.98
N LYS A 146 -4.54 16.59 8.02
CA LYS A 146 -4.51 15.30 8.73
C LYS A 146 -4.89 14.14 7.82
N CYS A 147 -5.96 14.29 7.02
CA CYS A 147 -6.36 13.28 6.04
C CYS A 147 -5.28 13.06 4.98
N LEU A 148 -4.72 14.13 4.40
CA LEU A 148 -3.61 14.03 3.44
C LEU A 148 -2.42 13.27 4.02
N ASN A 149 -2.03 13.57 5.26
CA ASN A 149 -0.96 12.86 5.94
C ASN A 149 -1.30 11.38 6.15
N SER A 150 -2.52 11.05 6.59
CA SER A 150 -2.94 9.65 6.75
C SER A 150 -2.96 8.88 5.43
N ILE A 151 -3.33 9.51 4.32
CA ILE A 151 -3.24 8.92 2.98
C ILE A 151 -1.78 8.59 2.64
N GLU A 152 -0.85 9.50 2.91
CA GLU A 152 0.56 9.29 2.62
C GLU A 152 1.15 8.16 3.48
N ILE A 153 0.83 8.12 4.77
CA ILE A 153 1.25 7.05 5.68
C ILE A 153 0.70 5.70 5.23
N LEU A 154 -0.59 5.64 4.86
CA LEU A 154 -1.22 4.41 4.39
C LEU A 154 -0.57 3.92 3.09
N ARG A 155 -0.28 4.81 2.13
CA ARG A 155 0.38 4.46 0.87
C ARG A 155 1.80 3.91 1.02
N LYS A 156 2.46 4.16 2.15
CA LYS A 156 3.80 3.61 2.46
C LYS A 156 3.75 2.16 2.94
N GLN A 157 2.57 1.64 3.29
CA GLN A 157 2.42 0.26 3.76
C GLN A 157 2.36 -0.68 2.55
N GLU A 158 3.20 -1.72 2.53
CA GLU A 158 3.22 -2.70 1.43
C GLU A 158 1.86 -3.36 1.22
N LYS A 159 1.21 -3.75 2.32
CA LYS A 159 -0.12 -4.39 2.31
C LYS A 159 -1.26 -3.43 1.94
N ALA A 160 -0.99 -2.12 1.81
CA ALA A 160 -1.94 -1.13 1.30
C ALA A 160 -1.79 -0.87 -0.20
N ALA A 161 -0.82 -1.49 -0.90
CA ALA A 161 -0.59 -1.23 -2.32
C ALA A 161 -1.88 -1.45 -3.15
N ALA A 162 -2.60 -2.54 -2.88
CA ALA A 162 -3.85 -2.86 -3.55
C ALA A 162 -4.98 -1.84 -3.28
N LEU A 163 -5.03 -1.25 -2.07
CA LEU A 163 -6.02 -0.22 -1.71
C LEU A 163 -5.93 1.05 -2.59
N THR A 164 -4.77 1.31 -3.20
CA THR A 164 -4.59 2.51 -4.03
C THR A 164 -5.25 2.40 -5.41
N ALA A 165 -5.46 1.18 -5.89
CA ALA A 165 -5.96 0.87 -7.23
C ALA A 165 -7.16 -0.09 -7.21
N CYS A 166 -7.72 -0.35 -6.04
CA CYS A 166 -8.81 -1.30 -5.89
C CYS A 166 -10.07 -0.87 -6.64
N ARG A 167 -10.84 -1.84 -7.11
CA ARG A 167 -12.15 -1.61 -7.74
C ARG A 167 -13.27 -1.79 -6.72
N CYS A 168 -14.25 -0.90 -6.75
CA CYS A 168 -15.50 -1.07 -6.01
C CYS A 168 -16.34 -2.13 -6.74
N ASP A 169 -16.53 -3.28 -6.10
CA ASP A 169 -17.26 -4.42 -6.67
C ASP A 169 -18.69 -4.57 -6.12
N GLY A 170 -19.06 -3.74 -5.14
CA GLY A 170 -20.38 -3.75 -4.51
C GLY A 170 -20.47 -4.62 -3.26
N ASN A 171 -19.37 -5.28 -2.86
CA ASN A 171 -19.29 -6.09 -1.64
C ASN A 171 -18.78 -5.29 -0.43
N GLU A 172 -18.66 -3.96 -0.57
CA GLU A 172 -18.32 -3.05 0.52
C GLU A 172 -19.53 -2.71 1.40
N ASP A 173 -19.31 -2.54 2.69
CA ASP A 173 -20.30 -2.06 3.68
C ASP A 173 -20.44 -0.51 3.67
N TYR A 174 -19.88 0.15 2.65
CA TYR A 174 -19.86 1.59 2.48
C TYR A 174 -20.00 1.99 1.00
N ASP A 175 -20.32 3.27 0.76
CA ASP A 175 -20.42 3.84 -0.58
C ASP A 175 -19.02 4.07 -1.20
N CYS A 176 -18.43 2.97 -1.68
CA CYS A 176 -17.08 2.93 -2.25
C CYS A 176 -16.91 3.89 -3.43
N PRO A 177 -17.80 3.91 -4.46
CA PRO A 177 -17.64 4.81 -5.61
C PRO A 177 -17.66 6.29 -5.20
N ARG A 178 -18.54 6.68 -4.28
CA ARG A 178 -18.60 8.06 -3.78
C ARG A 178 -17.36 8.41 -2.97
N MET A 179 -16.87 7.50 -2.13
CA MET A 179 -15.66 7.72 -1.35
C MET A 179 -14.44 7.91 -2.25
N GLN A 180 -14.24 7.05 -3.25
CA GLN A 180 -13.15 7.18 -4.22
C GLN A 180 -13.25 8.49 -5.02
N SER A 181 -14.45 8.83 -5.50
CA SER A 181 -14.70 10.08 -6.24
C SER A 181 -14.41 11.32 -5.38
N ASN A 182 -14.88 11.34 -4.14
CA ASN A 182 -14.59 12.42 -3.20
C ASN A 182 -13.11 12.56 -2.90
N LEU A 183 -12.40 11.44 -2.71
CA LEU A 183 -10.96 11.42 -2.48
C LEU A 183 -10.20 12.04 -3.67
N ALA A 184 -10.52 11.59 -4.88
CA ALA A 184 -9.96 12.12 -6.12
C ALA A 184 -10.21 13.63 -6.28
N LYS A 185 -11.46 14.07 -6.07
CA LYS A 185 -11.88 15.47 -6.22
C LYS A 185 -11.30 16.40 -5.16
N LEU A 186 -11.29 15.98 -3.89
CA LEU A 186 -11.00 16.87 -2.77
C LEU A 186 -9.52 16.87 -2.38
N CYS A 187 -8.82 15.74 -2.55
CA CYS A 187 -7.42 15.62 -2.13
C CYS A 187 -6.44 15.78 -3.30
N PHE A 188 -6.76 15.28 -4.50
CA PHE A 188 -5.79 15.21 -5.61
C PHE A 188 -6.08 16.21 -6.74
N HIS A 189 -7.34 16.50 -7.06
CA HIS A 189 -7.71 17.46 -8.11
C HIS A 189 -7.27 18.92 -7.83
N LYS A 190 -7.20 19.35 -6.57
CA LYS A 190 -6.70 20.69 -6.20
C LYS A 190 -5.18 20.77 -6.17
N HIS A 191 -4.48 19.67 -5.90
CA HIS A 191 -3.02 19.66 -5.81
C HIS A 191 -2.35 19.81 -7.18
N LEU A 192 -2.92 19.22 -8.23
CA LEU A 192 -2.46 19.43 -9.62
C LEU A 192 -2.54 20.91 -10.01
N LYS A 193 -3.69 21.58 -9.85
CA LYS A 193 -3.84 23.01 -10.17
C LYS A 193 -2.90 23.92 -9.37
N ASN A 194 -2.61 23.60 -8.11
CA ASN A 194 -1.71 24.38 -7.28
C ASN A 194 -0.23 24.17 -7.64
N HIS A 195 0.16 22.95 -8.04
CA HIS A 195 1.51 22.68 -8.53
C HIS A 195 1.77 23.38 -9.87
N THR A 196 0.84 23.31 -10.82
CA THR A 196 0.95 24.03 -12.11
C THR A 196 1.07 25.53 -11.88
N ARG A 197 0.21 26.10 -11.02
CA ARG A 197 0.18 27.54 -10.74
C ARG A 197 1.37 28.03 -9.90
N SER A 198 2.02 27.14 -9.15
CA SER A 198 3.27 27.44 -8.42
C SER A 198 4.49 27.34 -9.34
N HIS A 199 4.50 26.38 -10.26
CA HIS A 199 5.55 26.23 -11.28
C HIS A 199 5.51 27.40 -12.28
N GLU A 200 4.33 27.78 -12.77
CA GLU A 200 4.15 28.97 -13.63
C GLU A 200 4.64 30.25 -12.93
N ARG A 201 4.28 30.46 -11.65
CA ARG A 201 4.76 31.61 -10.88
C ARG A 201 6.27 31.60 -10.62
N GLY A 202 6.87 30.42 -10.42
CA GLY A 202 8.31 30.26 -10.28
C GLY A 202 9.06 30.57 -11.58
N TYR A 203 8.56 30.04 -12.70
CA TYR A 203 9.10 30.27 -14.05
C TYR A 203 9.03 31.76 -14.45
N GLU A 204 7.89 32.42 -14.21
CA GLU A 204 7.70 33.86 -14.46
C GLU A 204 8.69 34.73 -13.65
N ARG A 205 8.94 34.33 -12.39
CA ARG A 205 9.87 35.04 -11.50
C ARG A 205 11.32 34.86 -11.94
N HIS A 206 11.74 33.65 -12.33
CA HIS A 206 13.08 33.42 -12.89
C HIS A 206 13.33 34.14 -14.21
N ARG A 207 12.33 34.18 -15.11
CA ARG A 207 12.42 34.91 -16.38
C ARG A 207 12.61 36.42 -16.18
N LYS A 208 11.93 37.02 -15.20
CA LYS A 208 12.12 38.45 -14.88
C LYS A 208 13.51 38.75 -14.33
N THR A 209 14.06 37.89 -13.48
CA THR A 209 15.42 38.08 -12.94
C THR A 209 16.50 37.96 -14.02
N GLN A 210 16.37 37.00 -14.94
CA GLN A 210 17.32 36.82 -16.06
C GLN A 210 17.35 38.00 -17.04
N HIS A 211 16.22 38.67 -17.29
CA HIS A 211 16.19 39.85 -18.15
C HIS A 211 16.87 41.09 -17.53
N HIS A 212 16.97 41.18 -16.19
CA HIS A 212 17.68 42.27 -15.53
C HIS A 212 19.21 42.05 -15.47
N GLU A 213 19.69 40.81 -15.38
CA GLU A 213 21.13 40.50 -15.36
C GLU A 213 21.79 40.60 -16.75
N ALA A 214 21.07 40.26 -17.83
CA ALA A 214 21.59 40.36 -19.19
C ALA A 214 21.88 41.80 -19.66
N SER A 215 21.31 42.82 -19.01
CA SER A 215 21.54 44.23 -19.38
C SER A 215 22.78 44.86 -18.72
N ALA A 216 23.36 44.23 -17.68
CA ALA A 216 24.54 44.74 -16.99
C ALA A 216 25.85 44.22 -17.61
N ALA A 217 25.88 42.95 -18.04
CA ALA A 217 27.06 42.33 -18.63
C ALA A 217 27.47 42.94 -19.98
N ASN A 218 26.50 43.39 -20.79
CA ASN A 218 26.77 43.96 -22.11
C ASN A 218 27.43 45.35 -22.07
N LYS A 219 27.35 46.10 -20.96
CA LYS A 219 28.01 47.41 -20.86
C LYS A 219 29.51 47.30 -20.51
N CYS A 220 29.92 46.28 -19.75
CA CYS A 220 31.34 46.09 -19.40
C CYS A 220 32.17 45.55 -20.57
N ILE A 221 31.62 44.64 -21.38
CA ILE A 221 32.38 44.00 -22.47
C ILE A 221 32.73 45.00 -23.58
N ILE A 222 31.81 45.92 -23.91
CA ILE A 222 32.04 46.95 -24.94
C ILE A 222 33.15 47.92 -24.49
N SER A 223 33.20 48.28 -23.19
CA SER A 223 34.23 49.20 -22.68
C SER A 223 35.64 48.59 -22.75
N VAL A 224 35.81 47.30 -22.45
CA VAL A 224 37.13 46.65 -22.49
C VAL A 224 37.65 46.49 -23.92
N ILE A 225 36.77 46.11 -24.87
CA ILE A 225 37.17 45.94 -26.27
C ILE A 225 37.62 47.27 -26.88
N ILE A 226 36.94 48.39 -26.58
CA ILE A 226 37.34 49.71 -27.06
C ILE A 226 38.71 50.11 -26.51
N ILE A 227 38.96 49.88 -25.21
CA ILE A 227 40.26 50.21 -24.59
C ILE A 227 41.39 49.36 -25.20
N SER A 228 41.16 48.06 -25.41
CA SER A 228 42.16 47.18 -26.03
C SER A 228 42.45 47.55 -27.49
N LEU A 229 41.44 47.93 -28.27
CA LEU A 229 41.62 48.39 -29.65
C LEU A 229 42.38 49.73 -29.70
N CYS A 230 42.10 50.66 -28.79
CA CYS A 230 42.84 51.92 -28.70
C CYS A 230 44.32 51.69 -28.37
N LEU A 231 44.64 50.80 -27.42
CA LEU A 231 46.03 50.48 -27.06
C LEU A 231 46.79 49.81 -28.22
N LEU A 232 46.14 48.92 -28.97
CA LEU A 232 46.74 48.29 -30.15
C LEU A 232 47.02 49.29 -31.28
N PHE A 233 46.13 50.27 -31.48
CA PHE A 233 46.34 51.35 -32.46
C PHE A 233 47.50 52.27 -32.06
N SER A 234 47.63 52.62 -30.77
CA SER A 234 48.74 53.45 -30.29
C SER A 234 50.11 52.77 -30.39
N LEU A 235 50.18 51.44 -30.27
CA LEU A 235 51.42 50.68 -30.42
C LEU A 235 51.87 50.54 -31.88
N LYS A 236 50.92 50.50 -32.83
CA LYS A 236 51.20 50.38 -34.27
C LYS A 236 51.75 51.67 -34.92
N PHE A 237 51.70 52.81 -34.24
CA PHE A 237 52.16 54.10 -34.79
C PHE A 237 53.55 54.53 -34.27
N LYS A 238 54.21 53.70 -33.47
CA LYS A 238 55.53 53.99 -32.88
C LYS A 238 56.65 53.06 -33.35
N SER A 239 56.53 52.51 -34.56
CA SER A 239 57.61 51.83 -35.29
C SER A 239 57.73 52.36 -36.70
#